data_AF-X1MRZ8-F1
#
_entry.id   AF-X1MRZ8-F1
#
_cell.length_a   1.000
_cell.length_b   1.000
_cell.length_c   1.000
_cell.angle_alpha   90.00
_cell.angle_beta   90.00
_cell.angle_gamma   90.00
#
_symmetry.space_group_name_H-M   'P 1'
#
loop_
_entity.id
_entity.type
_entity.pdbx_description
1 polymer ?
#
loop_
_entity_poly.entity_id
_entity_poly.type
_entity_poly.pdbx_seq_one_letter_code
_entity_poly.pdbx_strand_id
1 'polypeptide(L)' 'KIKGSGGGAGAGIGVVPLGFLTARGKEISFIPVDKKTALTTLFEKVPDLVEKMAEMKNKEKGDSEKE' A
#
# COMPACT_ATOMS: atom_id res chain seq x y z
N LYS A 1 -18.35 10.34 1.20
CA LYS A 1 -17.61 11.51 1.75
C LYS A 1 -16.68 12.00 0.63
N ILE A 2 -16.96 13.16 0.05
CA ILE A 2 -16.24 13.68 -1.13
C ILE A 2 -14.80 14.03 -0.71
N LYS A 3 -13.81 13.28 -1.21
CA LYS A 3 -12.38 13.62 -1.07
C LYS A 3 -12.19 14.92 -1.84
N GLY A 4 -11.78 15.98 -1.14
CA GLY A 4 -11.81 17.36 -1.65
C GLY A 4 -11.27 17.48 -3.07
N SER A 5 -12.15 17.89 -3.98
CA SER A 5 -11.74 18.30 -5.33
C SER A 5 -11.00 19.61 -5.18
N GLY A 6 -9.67 19.54 -5.21
CA GLY A 6 -8.83 20.71 -5.39
C GLY A 6 -9.11 21.25 -6.78
N GLY A 7 -10.04 22.20 -6.89
CA GLY A 7 -10.27 22.98 -8.09
C GLY A 7 -8.98 23.72 -8.43
N GLY A 8 -8.22 23.19 -9.38
CA GLY A 8 -6.88 23.67 -9.68
C GLY A 8 -6.30 22.98 -10.91
N ALA A 9 -6.97 23.15 -12.05
CA ALA A 9 -6.47 23.15 -13.43
C ALA A 9 -7.60 22.64 -14.36
N GLY A 10 -8.23 23.55 -15.10
CA GLY A 10 -9.11 23.16 -16.19
C GLY A 10 -8.40 22.20 -17.16
N ALA A 11 -9.17 21.36 -17.86
CA ALA A 11 -8.72 20.34 -18.83
C ALA A 11 -8.25 18.97 -18.27
N GLY A 12 -8.74 18.53 -17.10
CA GLY A 12 -8.61 17.13 -16.67
C GLY A 12 -7.26 16.75 -16.04
N ILE A 13 -6.44 17.74 -15.68
CA ILE A 13 -5.21 17.52 -14.93
C ILE A 13 -5.52 17.64 -13.43
N GLY A 14 -5.36 16.54 -12.69
CA GLY A 14 -5.50 16.52 -11.24
C GLY A 14 -4.15 16.68 -10.55
N VAL A 15 -3.99 17.72 -9.74
CA VAL A 15 -2.82 17.89 -8.87
C VAL A 15 -3.15 17.34 -7.49
N VAL A 16 -2.42 16.32 -7.04
CA VAL A 16 -2.58 15.71 -5.72
C VAL A 16 -1.33 16.02 -4.88
N PRO A 17 -1.48 16.61 -3.68
CA PRO A 17 -0.34 16.87 -2.82
C PRO A 17 0.23 15.57 -2.25
N LEU A 18 1.53 15.34 -2.43
CA LEU A 18 2.21 14.13 -1.95
C LEU A 18 2.49 14.17 -0.43
N GLY A 19 2.90 15.32 0.09
CA GLY A 19 3.28 15.47 1.50
C GLY A 19 3.97 16.81 1.79
N PHE A 20 4.36 17.00 3.04
CA PHE A 20 5.09 18.16 3.52
C PHE A 20 6.53 17.78 3.85
N LEU A 21 7.49 18.56 3.39
CA LEU A 21 8.87 18.46 3.84
C LEU A 21 9.10 19.51 4.94
N THR A 22 9.55 19.09 6.12
CA THR A 22 9.81 19.96 7.26
C THR A 22 11.28 19.92 7.62
N ALA A 23 11.83 21.04 8.12
CA ALA A 23 13.18 21.12 8.62
C ALA A 23 13.16 21.55 10.09
N ARG A 24 13.91 20.85 10.94
CA ARG A 24 14.10 21.19 12.36
C ARG A 24 15.58 21.13 12.70
N GLY A 25 16.22 22.30 12.78
CA GLY A 25 17.67 22.37 12.97
C GLY A 25 18.41 21.75 11.79
N LYS A 26 19.12 20.64 12.03
CA LYS A 26 19.84 19.86 11.00
C LYS A 26 19.05 18.66 10.46
N GLU A 27 17.82 18.46 10.93
CA GLU A 27 16.99 17.33 10.52
C GLU A 27 15.98 17.75 9.45
N ILE A 28 15.80 16.92 8.43
CA ILE A 28 14.75 17.05 7.41
C ILE A 28 13.81 15.85 7.55
N SER A 29 12.51 16.11 7.64
CA SER A 29 11.47 15.08 7.78
C SER A 29 10.39 15.24 6.73
N PHE A 30 9.90 14.12 6.18
CA PHE A 30 8.79 14.10 5.23
C PHE A 30 7.51 13.59 5.90
N ILE A 31 6.43 14.36 5.78
CA ILE A 31 5.12 14.06 6.33
C ILE A 31 4.16 13.79 5.16
N PRO A 32 3.87 12.52 4.83
CA PRO A 32 2.96 12.19 3.73
C PRO A 32 1.52 12.61 4.06
N VAL A 33 0.82 13.21 3.09
CA VAL A 33 -0.59 13.62 3.22
C VAL A 33 -1.53 12.40 3.14
N ASP A 34 -1.21 11.43 2.27
CA ASP A 34 -1.95 10.18 2.14
C ASP A 34 -1.26 9.07 2.95
N LYS A 35 -1.76 8.78 4.16
CA LYS A 35 -1.20 7.75 5.05
C LYS A 35 -1.74 6.34 4.82
N LYS A 36 -2.58 6.12 3.80
CA LYS A 36 -3.43 4.92 3.74
C LYS A 36 -3.10 3.92 2.65
N THR A 37 -2.39 4.28 1.58
CA THR A 37 -2.29 3.36 0.43
C THR A 37 -1.40 2.15 0.72
N ALA A 38 -0.16 2.34 1.18
CA ALA A 38 0.80 1.25 1.30
C ALA A 38 0.36 0.14 2.29
N LEU A 39 -0.09 0.54 3.49
CA LEU A 39 -0.54 -0.43 4.50
C LEU A 39 -1.87 -1.08 4.12
N THR A 40 -2.83 -0.32 3.59
CA THR A 40 -4.15 -0.89 3.20
C THR A 40 -3.98 -1.90 2.07
N THR A 41 -3.18 -1.60 1.05
CA THR A 41 -2.88 -2.55 -0.04
C THR A 41 -2.14 -3.79 0.46
N LEU A 42 -1.29 -3.66 1.49
CA LEU A 42 -0.70 -4.83 2.13
C LEU A 42 -1.76 -5.66 2.84
N PHE A 43 -2.63 -5.05 3.65
CA PHE A 43 -3.72 -5.74 4.35
C PHE A 43 -4.70 -6.44 3.39
N GLU A 44 -5.02 -5.82 2.25
CA GLU A 44 -5.86 -6.44 1.21
C GLU A 44 -5.19 -7.68 0.58
N LYS A 45 -3.86 -7.73 0.55
CA LYS A 45 -3.08 -8.83 -0.05
C LYS A 45 -2.66 -9.91 0.94
N VAL A 46 -2.82 -9.68 2.25
CA VAL A 46 -2.48 -10.66 3.29
C VAL A 46 -3.31 -11.96 3.16
N PRO A 47 -4.64 -11.93 2.92
CA PRO A 47 -5.44 -13.15 2.76
C PRO A 47 -4.90 -14.06 1.66
N ASP A 48 -4.65 -13.51 0.46
CA ASP A 48 -4.09 -14.24 -0.68
C ASP A 48 -2.71 -14.85 -0.37
N LEU A 49 -1.90 -14.14 0.42
CA LEU A 49 -0.57 -14.61 0.82
C LEU A 49 -0.67 -15.81 1.78
N VAL A 50 -1.64 -15.79 2.70
CA VAL A 50 -1.92 -16.89 3.63
C VAL A 50 -2.41 -18.13 2.88
N GLU A 51 -3.33 -17.96 1.92
CA GLU A 51 -3.82 -19.07 1.09
C GLU A 51 -2.70 -19.71 0.28
N LYS A 52 -1.88 -18.91 -0.41
CA LYS A 52 -0.73 -19.44 -1.16
C LYS A 52 0.28 -20.19 -0.28
N MET A 53 0.55 -19.69 0.93
CA MET A 53 1.43 -20.40 1.87
C MET A 53 0.82 -21.73 2.33
N ALA A 54 -0.49 -21.77 2.58
CA ALA A 54 -1.19 -23.00 2.95
C ALA A 54 -1.18 -24.02 1.81
N GLU A 55 -1.41 -23.58 0.56
CA GLU A 55 -1.36 -24.44 -0.62
C GLU A 55 0.04 -25.01 -0.85
N MET A 56 1.10 -24.19 -0.76
CA MET A 56 2.49 -24.65 -0.90
C MET A 56 2.83 -25.70 0.16
N LYS A 57 2.46 -25.46 1.41
CA LYS A 57 2.70 -26.40 2.53
C LYS A 57 1.92 -27.70 2.39
N ASN A 58 0.73 -27.66 1.78
CA ASN A 58 -0.06 -28.86 1.53
C ASN A 58 0.48 -29.65 0.32
N LYS A 59 1.03 -28.95 -0.68
CA LYS A 59 1.67 -29.55 -1.85
C LYS A 59 2.98 -30.25 -1.48
N GLU A 60 3.78 -29.67 -0.58
CA GLU A 60 4.99 -30.31 -0.04
C GLU A 60 4.70 -31.61 0.74
N LYS A 61 3.52 -31.74 1.36
CA LYS A 61 3.10 -32.98 2.05
C LYS A 61 2.53 -34.04 1.12
N GLY A 62 2.04 -33.67 -0.06
CA GLY A 62 1.47 -34.59 -1.04
C GLY A 62 2.49 -35.37 -1.86
N ASP A 63 3.73 -34.87 -1.96
CA ASP A 63 4.84 -35.58 -2.62
C ASP A 63 5.56 -36.59 -1.70
N SER A 64 5.21 -36.66 -0.40
CA SER A 64 5.80 -37.64 0.54
C SER A 64 5.01 -38.95 0.67
N GLU A 65 3.83 -39.07 0.04
CA GLU A 65 2.93 -40.26 0.14
C GLU A 65 2.84 -41.08 -1.16
N LYS A 66 3.76 -40.91 -2.12
CA LYS A 66 3.76 -41.66 -3.39
C LYS A 66 5.09 -42.36 -3.75
N GLU A 67 5.97 -42.63 -2.78
CA GLU A 67 7.02 -43.67 -2.93
C GLU A 67 6.64 -44.96 -2.21
#